data_AF-A0A6B1ESJ3-F1
#
_entry.id   AF-A0A6B1ESJ3-F1
#
_cell.length_a   1.000
_cell.length_b   1.000
_cell.length_c   1.000
_cell.angle_alpha   90.00
_cell.angle_beta   90.00
_cell.angle_gamma   90.00
#
_symmetry.space_group_name_H-M   'P 1'
#
loop_
_entity.id
_entity.type
_entity.pdbx_description
1 polymer ?
#
loop_
_entity_poly.entity_id
_entity_poly.type
_entity_poly.pdbx_seq_one_letter_code
_entity_poly.pdbx_strand_id
1 'polypeptide(L)'
;MTETLETLARRVNQLEKVVAEMTLQLSQVVDTSMPTATKGHKTRDEQYEAQAIQKMREHLGIADIELMPLEELRKSMARHGIRAEDNEFSCAIIEEREK
;
A
#
# COMPACT_ATOMS: atom_id res chain seq x y z
N MET A 1 9.55 -16.54 30.87
CA MET A 1 8.07 -16.48 30.93
C MET A 1 7.55 -17.20 29.70
N THR A 2 7.01 -18.40 29.86
CA THR A 2 6.49 -19.23 28.75
C THR A 2 5.12 -18.73 28.34
N GLU A 3 4.99 -18.18 27.14
CA GLU A 3 3.68 -17.93 26.54
C GLU A 3 2.96 -19.26 26.37
N THR A 4 1.76 -19.39 26.93
CA THR A 4 0.94 -20.59 26.76
C THR A 4 0.33 -20.62 25.37
N LEU A 5 0.01 -21.81 24.86
CA LEU A 5 -0.62 -21.99 23.55
C LEU A 5 -1.93 -21.18 23.41
N GLU A 6 -2.68 -21.05 24.49
CA GLU A 6 -3.87 -20.19 24.57
C GLU A 6 -3.54 -18.71 24.40
N THR A 7 -2.42 -18.25 24.94
CA THR A 7 -1.98 -16.86 24.82
C THR A 7 -1.61 -16.55 23.36
N LEU A 8 -0.93 -17.48 22.68
CA LEU A 8 -0.65 -17.39 21.25
C LEU A 8 -1.93 -17.40 20.41
N ALA A 9 -2.85 -18.33 20.66
CA ALA A 9 -4.12 -18.40 19.95
C ALA A 9 -4.93 -17.10 20.10
N ARG A 10 -4.95 -16.49 21.29
CA ARG A 10 -5.62 -15.21 21.52
C ARG A 10 -4.97 -14.07 20.75
N ARG A 11 -3.63 -14.01 20.72
CA ARG A 11 -2.89 -12.97 19.99
C ARG A 11 -3.09 -13.08 18.48
N VAL A 12 -3.11 -14.29 17.93
CA VAL A 12 -3.41 -14.54 16.50
C VAL A 12 -4.82 -14.09 16.15
N ASN A 13 -5.81 -14.47 16.96
CA ASN A 13 -7.21 -14.08 16.73
C ASN A 13 -7.41 -12.55 16.85
N GLN A 14 -6.65 -11.87 17.70
CA GLN A 14 -6.63 -10.40 17.76
C GLN A 14 -6.00 -9.79 16.50
N LEU A 15 -4.89 -10.35 16.01
CA LEU A 15 -4.25 -9.88 14.77
C LEU A 15 -5.17 -10.04 13.56
N GLU A 16 -5.85 -11.19 13.44
CA GLU A 16 -6.81 -11.45 12.35
C GLU A 16 -7.92 -10.40 12.32
N LYS A 17 -8.45 -10.02 13.49
CA LYS A 17 -9.48 -8.97 13.59
C LYS A 17 -8.96 -7.60 13.16
N VAL A 18 -7.77 -7.22 13.62
CA VAL A 18 -7.15 -5.94 13.25
C VAL A 18 -6.87 -5.89 11.75
N VAL A 19 -6.37 -6.97 11.16
CA VAL A 19 -6.13 -7.06 9.72
C VAL A 19 -7.44 -6.94 8.93
N ALA A 20 -8.51 -7.60 9.37
CA ALA A 20 -9.82 -7.49 8.74
C ALA A 20 -10.38 -6.06 8.80
N GLU A 21 -10.23 -5.39 9.94
CA GLU A 21 -10.66 -4.00 10.12
C GLU A 21 -9.85 -3.02 9.27
N MET A 22 -8.52 -3.18 9.22
CA MET A 22 -7.66 -2.38 8.33
C MET A 22 -8.00 -2.60 6.86
N THR A 23 -8.30 -3.84 6.47
CA THR A 23 -8.71 -4.17 5.10
C THR A 23 -10.01 -3.45 4.74
N LEU A 24 -10.98 -3.42 5.65
CA LEU A 24 -12.23 -2.70 5.45
C LEU A 24 -12.03 -1.20 5.33
N GLN A 25 -11.21 -0.60 6.21
CA GLN A 25 -10.89 0.84 6.16
C GLN A 25 -10.19 1.21 4.86
N LEU A 26 -9.23 0.39 4.41
CA LEU A 26 -8.55 0.60 3.13
C LEU A 26 -9.52 0.50 1.95
N SER A 27 -10.46 -0.46 1.96
CA SER A 27 -11.50 -0.55 0.94
C SER A 27 -12.34 0.72 0.87
N GLN A 28 -12.74 1.28 2.02
CA GLN A 28 -13.51 2.51 2.08
C GLN A 28 -12.72 3.73 1.55
N VAL A 29 -11.42 3.79 1.83
CA VAL A 29 -10.55 4.84 1.26
C VAL A 29 -10.48 4.72 -0.25
N VAL A 30 -10.36 3.51 -0.81
CA VAL A 30 -10.37 3.28 -2.25
C VAL A 30 -11.72 3.68 -2.86
N ASP A 31 -12.83 3.26 -2.26
CA ASP A 31 -14.18 3.54 -2.75
C ASP A 31 -14.53 5.04 -2.71
N THR A 32 -14.01 5.78 -1.73
CA THR A 32 -14.25 7.24 -1.59
C THR A 32 -13.33 8.10 -2.46
N SER A 33 -12.14 7.59 -2.81
CA SER A 33 -11.17 8.31 -3.65
C SER A 33 -11.32 8.03 -5.14
N MET A 34 -11.99 6.94 -5.51
CA MET A 34 -12.37 6.65 -6.89
C MET A 34 -13.71 7.34 -7.21
N PRO A 35 -13.75 8.37 -8.08
CA PRO A 35 -15.02 8.88 -8.57
C PRO A 35 -15.74 7.73 -9.27
N THR A 36 -16.98 7.44 -8.86
CA THR A 36 -17.84 6.42 -9.49
C THR A 36 -17.77 6.58 -11.00
N ALA A 37 -17.06 5.67 -11.67
CA ALA A 37 -16.88 5.72 -13.10
C ALA A 37 -18.26 5.67 -13.74
N THR A 38 -18.69 6.80 -14.30
CA THR A 38 -19.84 6.87 -15.18
C THR A 38 -19.57 5.85 -16.28
N LYS A 39 -20.38 4.78 -16.32
CA LYS A 39 -20.28 3.71 -17.32
C LYS A 39 -20.20 4.34 -18.70
N GLY A 40 -19.01 4.30 -19.31
CA GLY A 40 -18.82 4.64 -20.73
C GLY A 40 -17.86 5.80 -21.00
N HIS A 41 -16.58 5.67 -20.64
CA HIS A 41 -15.55 6.31 -21.46
C HIS A 41 -14.26 5.48 -21.45
N LYS A 42 -14.01 4.78 -22.55
CA LYS A 42 -12.73 4.14 -22.86
C LYS A 42 -11.78 5.20 -23.42
N THR A 43 -11.46 6.17 -22.60
CA THR A 43 -10.32 7.04 -22.83
C THR A 43 -9.54 6.98 -21.53
N ARG A 44 -8.42 6.27 -21.58
CA ARG A 44 -7.42 6.25 -20.52
C ARG A 44 -6.85 7.66 -20.46
N ASP A 45 -7.58 8.53 -19.79
CA ASP A 45 -7.30 9.94 -19.73
C ASP A 45 -6.30 10.11 -18.58
N GLU A 46 -5.01 10.14 -18.95
CA GLU A 46 -3.87 10.24 -18.02
C GLU A 46 -4.04 11.41 -17.03
N GLN A 47 -4.79 12.45 -17.43
CA GLN A 47 -5.14 13.57 -16.55
C GLN A 47 -6.11 13.18 -15.43
N TYR A 48 -7.10 12.31 -15.69
CA TYR A 48 -8.00 11.81 -14.64
C TYR A 48 -7.28 10.87 -13.69
N GLU A 49 -6.40 10.00 -14.19
CA GLU A 49 -5.58 9.11 -13.35
C GLU A 49 -4.64 9.94 -12.45
N ALA A 50 -3.94 10.93 -13.00
CA ALA A 50 -3.08 11.83 -12.22
C ALA A 50 -3.87 12.59 -11.14
N GLN A 51 -5.07 13.08 -11.46
CA GLN A 51 -5.92 13.80 -10.52
C GLN A 51 -6.49 12.88 -9.43
N ALA A 52 -6.83 11.64 -9.74
CA ALA A 52 -7.27 10.63 -8.77
C ALA A 52 -6.13 10.26 -7.82
N ILE A 53 -4.92 10.03 -8.36
CA ILE A 53 -3.72 9.76 -7.55
C ILE A 53 -3.42 10.94 -6.63
N GLN A 54 -3.50 12.18 -7.13
CA GLN A 54 -3.26 13.36 -6.31
C GLN A 54 -4.27 13.48 -5.15
N LYS A 55 -5.57 13.28 -5.42
CA LYS A 55 -6.60 13.27 -4.37
C LYS A 55 -6.40 12.15 -3.35
N MET A 56 -5.96 10.97 -3.79
CA MET A 56 -5.59 9.89 -2.87
C MET A 56 -4.42 10.28 -1.98
N ARG A 57 -3.38 10.91 -2.53
CA ARG A 57 -2.22 11.37 -1.75
C ARG A 57 -2.60 12.44 -0.73
N GLU A 58 -3.48 13.37 -1.10
CA GLU A 58 -4.04 14.38 -0.18
C GLU A 58 -4.84 13.74 0.95
N HIS A 59 -5.74 12.80 0.63
CA HIS A 59 -6.56 12.12 1.62
C HIS A 59 -5.73 11.28 2.60
N LEU A 60 -4.65 10.66 2.11
CA LEU A 60 -3.71 9.88 2.91
C LEU A 60 -2.71 10.76 3.69
N GLY A 61 -2.73 12.08 3.50
CA GLY A 61 -1.77 13.00 4.14
C GLY A 61 -0.34 12.83 3.64
N ILE A 62 -0.15 12.30 2.44
CA ILE A 62 1.16 12.01 1.81
C ILE A 62 1.41 12.82 0.52
N ALA A 63 0.59 13.84 0.27
CA ALA A 63 0.71 14.71 -0.91
C ALA A 63 2.13 15.29 -1.06
N ASP A 64 2.73 15.67 0.06
CA ASP A 64 4.04 16.32 0.12
C ASP A 64 5.20 15.33 0.27
N ILE A 65 4.93 14.02 0.32
CA ILE A 65 5.98 13.00 0.45
C ILE A 65 6.63 12.77 -0.91
N GLU A 66 7.83 13.30 -1.08
CA GLU A 66 8.67 12.91 -2.21
C GLU A 66 9.14 11.46 -2.05
N LEU A 67 9.14 10.73 -3.17
CA LEU A 67 9.66 9.37 -3.18
C LEU A 67 11.18 9.42 -2.95
N MET A 68 11.66 8.67 -1.97
CA MET A 68 13.10 8.57 -1.73
C MET A 68 13.84 8.04 -2.97
N PRO A 69 15.09 8.46 -3.21
CA PRO A 69 15.90 7.96 -4.32
C PRO A 69 16.00 6.43 -4.32
N LEU A 70 16.05 5.82 -5.51
CA LEU A 70 16.05 4.36 -5.68
C LEU A 70 17.17 3.68 -4.85
N GLU A 71 18.35 4.30 -4.79
CA GLU A 71 19.48 3.69 -4.08
C GLU A 71 19.36 3.81 -2.57
N GLU A 72 18.65 4.82 -2.08
CA GLU A 72 18.31 4.91 -0.66
C GLU A 72 17.19 3.94 -0.30
N LEU A 73 16.24 3.70 -1.20
CA LEU A 73 15.20 2.68 -1.05
C LEU A 73 15.84 1.29 -0.94
N ARG A 74 16.75 0.93 -1.86
CA ARG A 74 17.49 -0.34 -1.82
C ARG A 74 18.29 -0.51 -0.52
N LYS A 75 18.99 0.53 -0.07
CA LYS A 75 19.70 0.53 1.22
C LYS A 75 18.75 0.39 2.41
N SER A 76 17.56 0.98 2.34
CA SER A 76 16.53 0.84 3.37
C SER A 76 15.99 -0.60 3.43
N MET A 77 15.62 -1.15 2.27
CA MET A 77 15.14 -2.54 2.15
C MET A 77 16.17 -3.53 2.69
N ALA A 78 17.44 -3.40 2.28
CA ALA A 78 18.52 -4.24 2.78
C ALA A 78 18.71 -4.14 4.31
N ARG A 79 18.61 -2.92 4.88
CA ARG A 79 18.68 -2.72 6.34
C ARG A 79 17.54 -3.44 7.09
N HIS A 80 16.38 -3.58 6.46
CA HIS A 80 15.23 -4.29 7.02
C HIS A 80 15.18 -5.76 6.61
N GLY A 81 16.22 -6.29 5.95
CA GLY A 81 16.27 -7.68 5.49
C GLY A 81 15.27 -7.99 4.36
N ILE A 82 14.75 -6.97 3.69
CA ILE A 82 13.84 -7.11 2.54
C ILE A 82 14.70 -7.19 1.29
N ARG A 83 14.62 -8.33 0.59
CA ARG A 83 15.17 -8.45 -0.76
C ARG A 83 14.04 -8.30 -1.75
N ALA A 84 14.28 -7.60 -2.85
CA ALA A 84 13.24 -7.38 -3.85
C ALA A 84 12.74 -8.72 -4.41
N GLU A 85 13.69 -9.63 -4.67
CA GLU A 85 13.43 -10.98 -5.17
C GLU A 85 12.51 -11.84 -4.28
N ASP A 86 12.41 -11.51 -2.98
CA ASP A 86 11.61 -12.29 -2.02
C ASP A 86 10.12 -11.92 -2.06
N ASN A 87 9.74 -10.85 -2.77
CA ASN A 87 8.36 -10.36 -2.81
C ASN A 87 8.01 -9.66 -4.13
N GLU A 88 6.94 -10.13 -4.80
CA GLU A 88 6.41 -9.56 -6.04
C GLU A 88 6.14 -8.06 -5.94
N PHE A 89 5.65 -7.58 -4.79
CA PHE A 89 5.42 -6.14 -4.59
C PHE A 89 6.73 -5.34 -4.57
N SER A 90 7.78 -5.90 -3.97
CA SER A 90 9.09 -5.24 -3.90
C SER A 90 9.76 -5.22 -5.26
N CYS A 91 9.68 -6.31 -6.04
CA CYS A 91 10.08 -6.32 -7.44
C CYS A 91 9.35 -5.26 -8.25
N ALA A 92 8.02 -5.21 -8.18
CA ALA A 92 7.22 -4.25 -8.94
C ALA A 92 7.58 -2.79 -8.63
N ILE A 93 7.87 -2.47 -7.36
CA ILE A 93 8.30 -1.11 -6.96
C ILE A 93 9.66 -0.75 -7.57
N ILE A 94 10.60 -1.69 -7.62
CA ILE A 94 11.93 -1.44 -8.19
C ILE A 94 11.83 -1.32 -9.71
N GLU A 95 11.16 -2.26 -10.38
CA GLU A 95 10.98 -2.26 -11.84
C GLU A 95 10.29 -0.98 -12.33
N GLU A 96 9.25 -0.52 -11.63
CA GLU A 96 8.54 0.70 -12.03
C GLU A 96 9.40 1.96 -11.87
N ARG A 97 10.41 1.94 -11.00
CA ARG A 97 11.33 3.06 -10.79
C ARG A 97 12.59 3.00 -11.66
N GLU A 98 12.83 1.89 -12.34
CA GLU A 98 13.92 1.72 -13.30
C GLU A 98 13.52 2.03 -14.75
N LYS A 99 12.21 2.09 -15.03
CA LYS A 99 11.64 2.53 -16.32
C LYS A 99 11.77 4.04 -16.51
#